data_AF-A0A0M4LVV2-F1
#
_entry.id   AF-A0A0M4LVV2-F1
#
_cell.length_a   1.000
_cell.length_b   1.000
_cell.length_c   1.000
_cell.angle_alpha   90.00
_cell.angle_beta   90.00
_cell.angle_gamma   90.00
#
_symmetry.space_group_name_H-M   'P 1'
#
loop_
_entity.id
_entity.type
_entity.pdbx_description
1 polymer ?
#
loop_
_entity_poly.entity_id
_entity_poly.type
_entity_poly.pdbx_seq_one_letter_code
_entity_poly.pdbx_strand_id
1 'polypeptide(L)'
;MHAVPVHDPLGRLIEGRFGVLADGATAEASGLARLNAEERNPLIASSYGTGELLFAAARLGVRRIIVGLGGSATNDAGTGLLQSLGVRLLDANGDELGRGGAALVDVSVIDITTMDPAIGNVSIIAACDVTNPLTGPTGASAVFGPQKGAGADDVATLDAALAHFARLIESRFGVDVSDVPGAGAAGGIDAVFSIAPGASSLNDLLADAAANVTRTTEQIVRVIQMK
;
A
#
# COMPACT_ATOMS: atom_id res chain seq x y z
N MET A 1 -3.16 10.42 -20.46
CA MET A 1 -2.45 10.81 -19.22
C MET A 1 -3.26 11.91 -18.56
N HIS A 2 -3.62 11.73 -17.29
CA HIS A 2 -4.32 12.71 -16.46
C HIS A 2 -3.35 13.26 -15.41
N ALA A 3 -3.54 14.52 -15.04
CA ALA A 3 -2.78 15.20 -13.99
C ALA A 3 -3.75 15.72 -12.93
N VAL A 4 -3.43 15.47 -11.66
CA VAL A 4 -4.23 15.93 -10.51
C VAL A 4 -3.29 16.33 -9.37
N PRO A 5 -3.68 17.32 -8.54
CA PRO A 5 -2.91 17.64 -7.34
C PRO A 5 -2.97 16.47 -6.36
N VAL A 6 -1.81 16.02 -5.87
CA VAL A 6 -1.67 14.96 -4.87
C VAL A 6 -0.54 15.29 -3.90
N HIS A 7 -0.46 14.55 -2.80
CA HIS A 7 0.61 14.65 -1.83
C HIS A 7 1.79 13.74 -2.19
N ASP A 8 3.00 14.27 -2.15
CA ASP A 8 4.22 13.46 -2.24
C ASP A 8 4.44 12.64 -0.94
N PRO A 9 5.50 11.80 -0.85
CA PRO A 9 5.75 11.01 0.35
C PRO A 9 5.82 11.81 1.65
N LEU A 10 6.23 13.09 1.60
CA LEU A 10 6.38 13.95 2.78
C LEU A 10 5.17 14.88 3.01
N GLY A 11 4.08 14.69 2.28
CA GLY A 11 2.87 15.48 2.43
C GLY A 11 2.90 16.84 1.72
N ARG A 12 3.83 17.06 0.80
CA ARG A 12 3.88 18.29 -0.01
C ARG A 12 2.97 18.14 -1.21
N LEU A 13 2.24 19.20 -1.57
CA LEU A 13 1.39 19.18 -2.74
C LEU A 13 2.23 19.20 -4.02
N ILE A 14 2.02 18.22 -4.90
CA ILE A 14 2.68 18.07 -6.20
C ILE A 14 1.66 17.76 -7.29
N GLU A 15 2.08 17.89 -8.55
CA GLU A 15 1.31 17.35 -9.67
C GLU A 15 1.59 15.85 -9.81
N GLY A 16 0.60 15.02 -9.47
CA GLY A 16 0.61 13.59 -9.70
C GLY A 16 0.02 13.27 -11.07
N ARG A 17 0.46 12.17 -11.68
CA ARG A 17 0.00 11.74 -13.00
C ARG A 17 -0.41 10.29 -13.00
N PHE A 18 -1.47 9.98 -13.73
CA PHE A 18 -1.91 8.61 -13.96
C PHE A 18 -2.30 8.36 -15.42
N GLY A 19 -2.02 7.15 -15.90
CA GLY A 19 -2.45 6.67 -17.20
C GLY A 19 -3.83 6.02 -17.10
N VAL A 20 -4.67 6.18 -18.13
CA VAL A 20 -5.87 5.35 -18.32
C VAL A 20 -5.65 4.55 -19.59
N LEU A 21 -5.79 3.23 -19.47
CA LEU A 21 -5.73 2.22 -20.52
C LEU A 21 -7.15 1.69 -20.77
N ALA A 22 -7.34 0.91 -21.84
CA ALA A 22 -8.65 0.40 -22.22
C ALA A 22 -9.35 -0.42 -21.11
N ASP A 23 -8.57 -1.05 -20.22
CA ASP A 23 -9.04 -1.91 -19.15
C ASP A 23 -8.50 -1.54 -17.76
N GLY A 24 -7.87 -0.37 -17.59
CA GLY A 24 -7.49 0.09 -16.25
C GLY A 24 -6.68 1.39 -16.17
N ALA A 25 -6.06 1.67 -15.03
CA ALA A 25 -5.21 2.85 -14.85
C ALA A 25 -3.86 2.52 -14.19
N THR A 26 -2.85 3.38 -14.35
CA THR A 26 -1.55 3.28 -13.64
C THR A 26 -1.26 4.52 -12.82
N ALA A 27 -0.87 4.35 -11.55
CA ALA A 27 -0.67 5.45 -10.59
C ALA A 27 0.62 5.28 -9.79
N GLU A 28 1.41 6.35 -9.68
CA GLU A 28 2.61 6.44 -8.83
C GLU A 28 2.80 7.89 -8.35
N ALA A 29 2.58 8.13 -7.05
CA ALA A 29 2.86 9.43 -6.42
C ALA A 29 3.97 9.35 -5.36
N SER A 30 4.14 8.18 -4.75
CA SER A 30 4.97 8.00 -3.54
C SER A 30 6.36 7.40 -3.83
N GLY A 31 6.94 7.71 -5.00
CA GLY A 31 8.22 7.17 -5.44
C GLY A 31 9.44 7.87 -4.82
N LEU A 32 10.53 7.12 -4.62
CA LEU A 32 11.83 7.56 -4.11
C LEU A 32 12.48 8.62 -5.01
N ALA A 33 12.16 8.60 -6.31
CA ALA A 33 12.59 9.62 -7.27
C ALA A 33 11.99 11.01 -7.01
N ARG A 34 11.01 11.13 -6.10
CA ARG A 34 10.41 12.41 -5.68
C ARG A 34 11.17 13.07 -4.53
N LEU A 35 12.12 12.38 -3.91
CA LEU A 35 12.84 12.85 -2.74
C LEU A 35 14.34 12.98 -3.03
N ASN A 36 14.93 14.06 -2.53
CA ASN A 36 16.39 14.14 -2.41
C ASN A 36 16.88 13.11 -1.38
N ALA A 37 18.15 12.72 -1.45
CA ALA A 37 18.70 11.68 -0.59
C ALA A 37 18.55 12.02 0.91
N GLU A 38 18.69 13.30 1.25
CA GLU A 38 18.63 13.85 2.60
C GLU A 38 17.19 13.95 3.15
N GLU A 39 16.20 13.88 2.27
CA GLU A 39 14.77 13.97 2.61
C GLU A 39 14.15 12.59 2.90
N ARG A 40 14.88 11.52 2.60
CA ARG A 40 14.39 10.15 2.71
C ARG A 40 14.20 9.76 4.17
N ASN A 41 12.94 9.64 4.58
CA ASN A 41 12.58 9.23 5.92
C ASN A 41 11.35 8.30 5.88
N PRO A 42 11.55 6.97 5.96
CA PRO A 42 10.47 6.00 5.83
C PRO A 42 9.56 5.93 7.06
N LEU A 43 9.96 6.53 8.19
CA LEU A 43 9.11 6.67 9.38
C LEU A 43 7.90 7.56 9.13
N ILE A 44 8.08 8.62 8.33
CA ILE A 44 7.05 9.63 8.04
C ILE A 44 6.53 9.56 6.59
N ALA A 45 7.27 8.92 5.68
CA ALA A 45 6.89 8.83 4.28
C ALA A 45 5.56 8.08 4.12
N SER A 46 4.63 8.68 3.36
CA SER A 46 3.26 8.19 3.21
C SER A 46 2.88 7.83 1.77
N SER A 47 2.09 6.76 1.65
CA SER A 47 1.47 6.32 0.40
C SER A 47 0.21 7.11 0.00
N TYR A 48 -0.18 8.14 0.77
CA TYR A 48 -1.43 8.89 0.61
C TYR A 48 -1.68 9.41 -0.82
N GLY A 49 -0.69 10.04 -1.45
CA GLY A 49 -0.85 10.54 -2.81
C GLY A 49 -1.10 9.46 -3.85
N THR A 50 -0.62 8.23 -3.62
CA THR A 50 -0.90 7.10 -4.52
C THR A 50 -2.38 6.76 -4.47
N GLY A 51 -2.99 6.85 -3.28
CA GLY A 51 -4.42 6.66 -3.11
C GLY A 51 -5.26 7.83 -3.67
N GLU A 52 -4.77 9.07 -3.62
CA GLU A 52 -5.40 10.20 -4.32
C GLU A 52 -5.45 9.99 -5.85
N LEU A 53 -4.37 9.44 -6.44
CA LEU A 53 -4.36 9.06 -7.87
C LEU A 53 -5.35 7.92 -8.17
N LEU A 54 -5.41 6.90 -7.32
CA LEU A 54 -6.39 5.81 -7.43
C LEU A 54 -7.82 6.33 -7.39
N PHE A 55 -8.10 7.23 -6.44
CA PHE A 55 -9.40 7.84 -6.28
C PHE A 55 -9.78 8.72 -7.49
N ALA A 56 -8.83 9.48 -8.02
CA ALA A 56 -9.04 10.25 -9.25
C ALA A 56 -9.36 9.35 -10.46
N ALA A 57 -8.66 8.22 -10.60
CA ALA A 57 -8.96 7.25 -11.65
C ALA A 57 -10.33 6.59 -11.47
N ALA A 58 -10.69 6.20 -10.24
CA ALA A 58 -12.00 5.64 -9.91
C ALA A 58 -13.15 6.58 -10.27
N ARG A 59 -12.98 7.89 -10.03
CA ARG A 59 -13.96 8.93 -10.40
C ARG A 59 -14.15 9.10 -11.92
N LEU A 60 -13.22 8.60 -12.74
CA LEU A 60 -13.40 8.52 -14.20
C LEU A 60 -14.17 7.26 -14.63
N GLY A 61 -14.68 6.47 -13.68
CA GLY A 61 -15.40 5.23 -13.95
C GLY A 61 -14.48 4.03 -14.21
N VAL A 62 -13.18 4.17 -13.94
CA VAL A 62 -12.22 3.07 -14.04
C VAL A 62 -12.50 2.06 -12.92
N ARG A 63 -12.72 0.79 -13.30
CA ARG A 63 -13.05 -0.29 -12.35
C ARG A 63 -11.89 -1.24 -12.06
N ARG A 64 -10.77 -1.08 -12.75
CA ARG A 64 -9.54 -1.85 -12.54
C ARG A 64 -8.36 -0.90 -12.54
N ILE A 65 -7.53 -0.90 -11.52
CA ILE A 65 -6.38 0.00 -11.43
C ILE A 65 -5.15 -0.83 -11.11
N ILE A 66 -4.10 -0.68 -11.90
CA ILE A 66 -2.81 -1.33 -11.72
C ILE A 66 -1.85 -0.31 -11.06
N VAL A 67 -1.37 -0.59 -9.87
CA VAL A 67 -0.43 0.27 -9.14
C VAL A 67 0.97 -0.36 -9.25
N GLY A 68 1.93 0.37 -9.82
CA GLY A 68 3.32 -0.07 -9.81
C GLY A 68 3.93 0.16 -8.42
N LEU A 69 4.48 -0.88 -7.80
CA LEU A 69 5.08 -0.81 -6.45
C LEU A 69 6.60 -0.56 -6.46
N GLY A 70 7.21 -0.57 -7.65
CA GLY A 70 8.64 -0.33 -7.81
C GLY A 70 9.07 1.07 -7.37
N GLY A 71 10.23 1.17 -6.73
CA GLY A 71 10.85 2.46 -6.40
C GLY A 71 10.13 3.28 -5.33
N SER A 72 9.31 2.69 -4.47
CA SER A 72 8.62 3.41 -3.38
C SER A 72 9.56 4.10 -2.37
N ALA A 73 9.11 5.24 -1.83
CA ALA A 73 9.75 5.93 -0.71
C ALA A 73 9.20 5.53 0.68
N THR A 74 8.12 4.74 0.70
CA THR A 74 7.24 4.56 1.87
C THR A 74 7.49 3.23 2.58
N ASN A 75 7.20 3.18 3.89
CA ASN A 75 7.18 1.95 4.67
C ASN A 75 5.97 1.91 5.62
N ASP A 76 4.82 2.34 5.11
CA ASP A 76 3.59 2.60 5.86
C ASP A 76 2.51 1.53 5.65
N ALA A 77 2.84 0.33 5.18
CA ALA A 77 1.89 -0.74 4.86
C ALA A 77 0.76 -0.34 3.88
N GLY A 78 0.88 0.75 3.13
CA GLY A 78 -0.22 1.27 2.32
C GLY A 78 -1.33 1.96 3.11
N THR A 79 -1.08 2.26 4.39
CA THR A 79 -2.06 2.91 5.24
C THR A 79 -2.37 4.35 4.83
N GLY A 80 -1.39 5.10 4.34
CA GLY A 80 -1.65 6.39 3.72
C GLY A 80 -2.62 6.28 2.55
N LEU A 81 -2.42 5.30 1.68
CA LEU A 81 -3.32 4.99 0.56
C LEU A 81 -4.74 4.70 1.10
N LEU A 82 -4.89 3.79 2.07
CA LEU A 82 -6.18 3.49 2.69
C LEU A 82 -6.88 4.74 3.26
N GLN A 83 -6.14 5.58 3.98
CA GLN A 83 -6.65 6.83 4.54
C GLN A 83 -7.18 7.78 3.46
N SER A 84 -6.53 7.85 2.30
CA SER A 84 -7.02 8.68 1.18
C SER A 84 -8.33 8.16 0.57
N LEU A 85 -8.64 6.88 0.75
CA LEU A 85 -9.88 6.24 0.28
C LEU A 85 -11.00 6.32 1.33
N GLY A 86 -10.74 6.97 2.48
CA GLY A 86 -11.72 7.17 3.55
C GLY A 86 -11.67 6.14 4.67
N VAL A 87 -10.70 5.22 4.67
CA VAL A 87 -10.48 4.31 5.82
C VAL A 87 -9.90 5.11 6.98
N ARG A 88 -10.45 4.95 8.17
CA ARG A 88 -9.94 5.60 9.38
C ARG A 88 -9.09 4.63 10.17
N LEU A 89 -7.87 5.06 10.48
CA LEU A 89 -6.96 4.36 11.40
C LEU A 89 -6.96 5.16 12.69
N LEU A 90 -7.40 4.54 13.78
CA LEU A 90 -7.56 5.21 15.06
C LEU A 90 -6.63 4.64 16.10
N ASP A 91 -6.13 5.50 16.97
CA ASP A 91 -5.38 5.12 18.17
C ASP A 91 -6.32 4.59 19.27
N ALA A 92 -5.75 4.29 20.45
CA ALA A 92 -6.52 3.80 21.59
C ALA A 92 -7.49 4.83 22.19
N ASN A 93 -7.30 6.12 21.90
CA ASN A 93 -8.16 7.21 22.34
C ASN A 93 -9.31 7.48 21.35
N GLY A 94 -9.26 6.88 20.16
CA GLY A 94 -10.21 7.10 19.07
C GLY A 94 -9.84 8.27 18.15
N ASP A 95 -8.63 8.80 18.28
CA ASP A 95 -8.10 9.88 17.45
C ASP A 95 -7.50 9.32 16.15
N GLU A 96 -7.56 10.10 15.07
CA GLU A 96 -6.98 9.69 13.79
C GLU A 96 -5.46 9.63 13.84
N LEU A 97 -4.94 8.50 13.36
CA LEU A 97 -3.52 8.25 13.31
C LEU A 97 -2.84 9.15 12.29
N GLY A 98 -1.65 9.65 12.65
CA GLY A 98 -0.76 10.31 11.71
C GLY A 98 -0.37 9.39 10.54
N ARG A 99 0.13 10.00 9.47
CA ARG A 99 0.64 9.27 8.30
C ARG A 99 2.07 8.79 8.54
N GLY A 100 2.47 7.72 7.85
CA GLY A 100 3.83 7.18 7.85
C GLY A 100 3.96 5.88 8.64
N GLY A 101 5.06 5.16 8.42
CA GLY A 101 5.27 3.84 8.99
C GLY A 101 5.42 3.82 10.51
N ALA A 102 5.99 4.87 11.11
CA ALA A 102 6.17 4.92 12.57
C ALA A 102 4.84 5.02 13.32
N ALA A 103 3.86 5.72 12.74
CA ALA A 103 2.57 5.94 13.38
C ALA A 103 1.81 4.62 13.60
N LEU A 104 2.07 3.60 12.77
CA LEU A 104 1.41 2.29 12.87
C LEU A 104 1.65 1.56 14.19
N VAL A 105 2.63 1.97 15.00
CA VAL A 105 2.81 1.41 16.34
C VAL A 105 1.61 1.67 17.26
N ASP A 106 0.90 2.79 17.06
CA ASP A 106 -0.20 3.23 17.92
C ASP A 106 -1.58 2.86 17.38
N VAL A 107 -1.67 2.26 16.18
CA VAL A 107 -2.96 1.89 15.59
C VAL A 107 -3.66 0.87 16.48
N SER A 108 -4.94 1.10 16.74
CA SER A 108 -5.80 0.26 17.58
C SER A 108 -7.07 -0.18 16.85
N VAL A 109 -7.58 0.67 15.94
CA VAL A 109 -8.80 0.37 15.17
C VAL A 109 -8.59 0.68 13.69
N ILE A 110 -9.04 -0.24 12.84
CA ILE A 110 -9.19 -0.06 11.39
C ILE A 110 -10.70 0.05 11.10
N ASP A 111 -11.18 1.26 10.85
CA ASP A 111 -12.57 1.54 10.51
C ASP A 111 -12.72 1.75 9.00
N ILE A 112 -13.32 0.76 8.34
CA ILE A 112 -13.61 0.75 6.91
C ILE A 112 -15.02 1.26 6.59
N THR A 113 -15.85 1.57 7.59
CA THR A 113 -17.25 1.95 7.37
C THR A 113 -17.40 3.32 6.72
N THR A 114 -16.36 4.14 6.81
CA THR A 114 -16.26 5.48 6.20
C THR A 114 -15.59 5.50 4.83
N MET A 115 -15.22 4.33 4.30
CA MET A 115 -14.60 4.22 2.98
C MET A 115 -15.52 4.75 1.88
N ASP A 116 -14.95 5.46 0.91
CA ASP A 116 -15.74 6.07 -0.17
C ASP A 116 -16.45 4.99 -1.02
N PRO A 117 -17.79 5.04 -1.17
CA PRO A 117 -18.53 4.05 -1.95
C PRO A 117 -18.09 3.92 -3.41
N ALA A 118 -17.49 4.97 -3.99
CA ALA A 118 -16.96 4.94 -5.36
C ALA A 118 -15.81 3.92 -5.52
N ILE A 119 -15.14 3.56 -4.43
CA ILE A 119 -14.04 2.59 -4.42
C ILE A 119 -14.55 1.16 -4.25
N GLY A 120 -15.74 0.96 -3.67
CA GLY A 120 -16.25 -0.37 -3.34
C GLY A 120 -16.37 -1.36 -4.52
N ASN A 121 -16.36 -0.86 -5.76
CA ASN A 121 -16.43 -1.66 -6.99
C ASN A 121 -15.16 -1.59 -7.84
N VAL A 122 -14.05 -1.07 -7.30
CA VAL A 122 -12.78 -0.91 -8.01
C VAL A 122 -11.83 -2.04 -7.60
N SER A 123 -11.39 -2.82 -8.59
CA SER A 123 -10.32 -3.80 -8.43
C SER A 123 -8.97 -3.10 -8.48
N ILE A 124 -8.22 -3.16 -7.39
CA ILE A 124 -6.85 -2.64 -7.33
C ILE A 124 -5.90 -3.82 -7.49
N ILE A 125 -4.94 -3.69 -8.40
CA ILE A 125 -3.92 -4.66 -8.75
C ILE A 125 -2.58 -4.02 -8.44
N ALA A 126 -1.91 -4.45 -7.41
CA ALA A 126 -0.56 -4.00 -7.15
C ALA A 126 0.44 -4.87 -7.91
N ALA A 127 1.34 -4.24 -8.66
CA ALA A 127 2.34 -4.90 -9.48
C ALA A 127 3.69 -4.86 -8.75
N CYS A 128 4.15 -6.04 -8.33
CA CYS A 128 5.36 -6.26 -7.56
C CYS A 128 6.24 -7.35 -8.20
N ASP A 129 7.55 -7.16 -8.17
CA ASP A 129 8.56 -8.09 -8.69
C ASP A 129 9.37 -8.79 -7.58
N VAL A 130 8.98 -8.63 -6.31
CA VAL A 130 9.66 -9.21 -5.14
C VAL A 130 8.77 -10.18 -4.36
N THR A 131 9.39 -11.14 -3.68
CA THR A 131 8.68 -12.18 -2.89
C THR A 131 8.85 -12.00 -1.39
N ASN A 132 9.41 -10.87 -0.94
CA ASN A 132 9.68 -10.60 0.46
C ASN A 132 8.39 -10.59 1.31
N PRO A 133 8.38 -11.22 2.51
CA PRO A 133 7.25 -11.15 3.43
C PRO A 133 7.07 -9.74 4.00
N LEU A 134 6.00 -9.51 4.75
CA LEU A 134 5.73 -8.20 5.35
C LEU A 134 6.79 -7.85 6.40
N THR A 135 7.12 -8.80 7.27
CA THR A 135 7.98 -8.58 8.46
C THR A 135 9.17 -9.53 8.53
N GLY A 136 10.10 -9.26 9.44
CA GLY A 136 11.21 -10.14 9.79
C GLY A 136 12.50 -9.86 9.00
N PRO A 137 13.51 -10.74 9.11
CA PRO A 137 14.86 -10.50 8.58
C PRO A 137 14.92 -10.29 7.07
N THR A 138 13.95 -10.84 6.33
CA THR A 138 13.79 -10.68 4.89
C THR A 138 12.56 -9.84 4.54
N GLY A 139 11.94 -9.18 5.52
CA GLY A 139 10.71 -8.40 5.37
C GLY A 139 10.93 -7.00 4.79
N ALA A 140 9.84 -6.25 4.68
CA ALA A 140 9.82 -4.96 4.00
C ALA A 140 10.82 -3.95 4.59
N SER A 141 10.77 -3.77 5.91
CA SER A 141 11.62 -2.83 6.64
C SER A 141 13.09 -3.23 6.57
N ALA A 142 13.41 -4.51 6.76
CA ALA A 142 14.79 -5.00 6.78
C ALA A 142 15.47 -4.91 5.41
N VAL A 143 14.75 -5.25 4.34
CA VAL A 143 15.34 -5.34 2.98
C VAL A 143 15.28 -4.01 2.25
N PHE A 144 14.16 -3.29 2.33
CA PHE A 144 13.94 -2.08 1.54
C PHE A 144 14.03 -0.78 2.35
N GLY A 145 13.99 -0.85 3.69
CA GLY A 145 14.15 0.33 4.56
C GLY A 145 15.47 1.08 4.34
N PRO A 146 16.65 0.42 4.28
CA PRO A 146 17.94 1.11 4.18
C PRO A 146 18.06 2.01 2.94
N GLN A 147 17.62 1.56 1.76
CA GLN A 147 17.63 2.39 0.54
C GLN A 147 16.65 3.58 0.60
N LYS A 148 15.64 3.49 1.49
CA LYS A 148 14.66 4.54 1.78
C LYS A 148 15.10 5.46 2.93
N GLY A 149 16.33 5.30 3.45
CA GLY A 149 16.88 6.16 4.51
C GLY A 149 16.73 5.62 5.94
N ALA A 150 16.25 4.39 6.13
CA ALA A 150 16.13 3.80 7.47
C ALA A 150 17.50 3.39 8.05
N GLY A 151 17.82 3.87 9.25
CA GLY A 151 18.87 3.30 10.10
C GLY A 151 18.43 1.99 10.76
N ALA A 152 19.33 1.35 11.50
CA ALA A 152 19.02 0.07 12.17
C ALA A 152 17.86 0.18 13.17
N ASP A 153 17.81 1.28 13.93
CA ASP A 153 16.73 1.53 14.91
C ASP A 153 15.39 1.84 14.21
N ASP A 154 15.44 2.54 13.07
CA ASP A 154 14.25 2.80 12.25
C ASP A 154 13.71 1.50 11.66
N VAL A 155 14.58 0.62 11.18
CA VAL A 155 14.20 -0.71 10.67
C VAL A 155 13.48 -1.51 11.76
N ALA A 156 14.03 -1.54 12.98
CA ALA A 156 13.41 -2.24 14.10
C ALA A 156 12.03 -1.65 14.46
N THR A 157 11.93 -0.32 14.48
CA THR A 157 10.67 0.39 14.74
C THR A 157 9.62 0.08 13.67
N LEU A 158 10.00 0.17 12.40
CA LEU A 158 9.11 -0.09 11.27
C LEU A 158 8.67 -1.55 11.22
N ASP A 159 9.58 -2.50 11.43
CA ASP A 159 9.25 -3.94 11.45
C ASP A 159 8.26 -4.27 12.58
N ALA A 160 8.47 -3.71 13.78
CA ALA A 160 7.54 -3.87 14.89
C ALA A 160 6.16 -3.26 14.59
N ALA A 161 6.13 -2.10 13.94
CA ALA A 161 4.89 -1.43 13.55
C ALA A 161 4.13 -2.22 12.47
N LEU A 162 4.82 -2.76 11.47
CA LEU A 162 4.25 -3.65 10.47
C LEU A 162 3.71 -4.94 11.10
N ALA A 163 4.44 -5.54 12.03
CA ALA A 163 4.00 -6.74 12.75
C ALA A 163 2.75 -6.47 13.60
N HIS A 164 2.68 -5.29 14.22
CA HIS A 164 1.49 -4.87 14.96
C HIS A 164 0.28 -4.69 14.05
N PHE A 165 0.47 -4.00 12.92
CA PHE A 165 -0.58 -3.83 11.93
C PHE A 165 -1.07 -5.17 11.35
N ALA A 166 -0.17 -6.12 11.07
CA ALA A 166 -0.53 -7.47 10.61
C ALA A 166 -1.42 -8.21 11.62
N ARG A 167 -1.07 -8.18 12.92
CA ARG A 167 -1.89 -8.78 13.98
C ARG A 167 -3.28 -8.15 14.09
N LEU A 168 -3.39 -6.84 13.84
CA LEU A 168 -4.68 -6.16 13.83
C LEU A 168 -5.54 -6.58 12.64
N ILE A 169 -4.94 -6.74 11.46
CA ILE A 169 -5.63 -7.29 10.28
C ILE A 169 -6.15 -8.69 10.60
N GLU A 170 -5.30 -9.56 11.16
CA GLU A 170 -5.67 -10.93 11.52
C GLU A 170 -6.83 -10.95 12.54
N SER A 171 -6.71 -10.18 13.61
CA SER A 171 -7.74 -10.07 14.65
C SER A 171 -9.07 -9.56 14.12
N ARG A 172 -9.04 -8.54 13.26
CA ARG A 172 -10.25 -7.85 12.80
C ARG A 172 -10.97 -8.55 11.66
N PHE A 173 -10.20 -9.16 10.76
CA PHE A 173 -10.68 -9.68 9.49
C PHE A 173 -10.44 -11.20 9.32
N GLY A 174 -9.68 -11.84 10.22
CA GLY A 174 -9.40 -13.27 10.18
C GLY A 174 -8.31 -13.67 9.17
N VAL A 175 -7.46 -12.72 8.78
CA VAL A 175 -6.48 -12.89 7.69
C VAL A 175 -5.07 -12.64 8.19
N ASP A 176 -4.23 -13.67 8.10
CA ASP A 176 -2.80 -13.52 8.34
C ASP A 176 -2.08 -13.10 7.05
N VAL A 177 -1.41 -11.94 7.12
CA VAL A 177 -0.65 -11.33 6.02
C VAL A 177 0.85 -11.28 6.31
N SER A 178 1.30 -11.78 7.45
CA SER A 178 2.67 -11.61 7.93
C SER A 178 3.71 -12.33 7.05
N ASP A 179 3.44 -13.59 6.71
CA ASP A 179 4.35 -14.48 5.97
C ASP A 179 3.96 -14.68 4.50
N VAL A 180 3.00 -13.90 3.98
CA VAL A 180 2.54 -14.04 2.60
C VAL A 180 3.65 -13.57 1.63
N PRO A 181 4.12 -14.43 0.70
CA PRO A 181 5.20 -14.06 -0.23
C PRO A 181 4.82 -12.84 -1.08
N GLY A 182 5.60 -11.77 -1.00
CA GLY A 182 5.34 -10.51 -1.72
C GLY A 182 4.59 -9.47 -0.89
N ALA A 183 4.05 -9.82 0.28
CA ALA A 183 3.36 -8.88 1.16
C ALA A 183 4.21 -7.68 1.60
N GLY A 184 5.54 -7.81 1.58
CA GLY A 184 6.47 -6.72 1.89
C GLY A 184 6.69 -5.69 0.79
N ALA A 185 6.09 -5.87 -0.38
CA ALA A 185 6.23 -4.95 -1.51
C ALA A 185 5.80 -3.53 -1.17
N ALA A 186 6.54 -2.55 -1.71
CA ALA A 186 6.35 -1.13 -1.46
C ALA A 186 6.13 -0.74 0.02
N GLY A 187 6.77 -1.47 0.95
CA GLY A 187 6.61 -1.17 2.38
C GLY A 187 5.35 -1.74 3.01
N GLY A 188 4.77 -2.79 2.42
CA GLY A 188 3.62 -3.52 2.96
C GLY A 188 2.29 -3.28 2.22
N ILE A 189 2.30 -2.55 1.10
CA ILE A 189 1.08 -2.23 0.34
C ILE A 189 0.38 -3.51 -0.15
N ASP A 190 1.16 -4.51 -0.56
CA ASP A 190 0.62 -5.79 -1.05
C ASP A 190 -0.07 -6.63 0.03
N ALA A 191 0.29 -6.45 1.30
CA ALA A 191 -0.41 -7.07 2.43
C ALA A 191 -1.87 -6.63 2.52
N VAL A 192 -2.20 -5.44 1.99
CA VAL A 192 -3.54 -4.84 2.06
C VAL A 192 -4.33 -5.02 0.76
N PHE A 193 -3.68 -4.91 -0.40
CA PHE A 193 -4.35 -4.78 -1.72
C PHE A 193 -4.28 -6.02 -2.62
N SER A 194 -4.03 -7.20 -2.04
CA SER A 194 -3.91 -8.46 -2.79
C SER A 194 -5.07 -8.72 -3.81
N ILE A 195 -4.74 -9.25 -5.00
CA ILE A 195 -5.65 -9.38 -6.18
C ILE A 195 -6.72 -10.49 -6.05
N ALA A 196 -8.01 -10.17 -6.09
CA ALA A 196 -9.08 -11.15 -6.37
C ALA A 196 -9.13 -11.59 -7.85
N PRO A 197 -9.55 -12.84 -8.16
CA PRO A 197 -9.64 -13.35 -9.53
C PRO A 197 -10.86 -12.81 -10.31
N GLY A 198 -11.64 -11.90 -9.73
CA GLY A 198 -12.85 -11.31 -10.29
C GLY A 198 -13.39 -10.16 -9.45
N ALA A 199 -14.60 -9.68 -9.76
CA ALA A 199 -15.31 -8.76 -8.88
C ALA A 199 -15.66 -9.51 -7.59
N SER A 200 -15.06 -9.09 -6.48
CA SER A 200 -15.14 -9.75 -5.18
C SER A 200 -15.35 -8.69 -4.11
N SER A 201 -16.07 -9.03 -3.04
CA SER A 201 -16.24 -8.10 -1.92
C SER A 201 -14.92 -7.93 -1.16
N LEU A 202 -14.77 -6.86 -0.37
CA LEU A 202 -13.58 -6.67 0.47
C LEU A 202 -13.39 -7.82 1.47
N ASN A 203 -14.49 -8.41 1.96
CA ASN A 203 -14.41 -9.60 2.81
C ASN A 203 -13.86 -10.81 2.05
N ASP A 204 -14.20 -10.98 0.77
CA ASP A 204 -13.67 -12.06 -0.07
C ASP A 204 -12.20 -11.81 -0.46
N LEU A 205 -11.84 -10.55 -0.74
CA LEU A 205 -10.46 -10.13 -1.00
C LEU A 205 -9.53 -10.40 0.18
N LEU A 206 -10.04 -10.15 1.40
CA LEU A 206 -9.34 -10.42 2.65
C LEU A 206 -9.29 -11.94 2.92
N ALA A 207 -10.41 -12.66 2.80
CA ALA A 207 -10.45 -14.12 3.02
C ALA A 207 -9.51 -14.90 2.09
N ASP A 208 -9.31 -14.43 0.86
CA ASP A 208 -8.44 -15.04 -0.14
C ASP A 208 -7.04 -14.40 -0.24
N ALA A 209 -6.65 -13.54 0.71
CA ALA A 209 -5.45 -12.69 0.58
C ALA A 209 -4.18 -13.45 0.19
N ALA A 210 -3.90 -14.60 0.81
CA ALA A 210 -2.73 -15.42 0.46
C ALA A 210 -2.76 -15.96 -0.99
N ALA A 211 -3.93 -16.39 -1.48
CA ALA A 211 -4.12 -16.83 -2.86
C ALA A 211 -4.11 -15.65 -3.84
N ASN A 212 -4.54 -14.49 -3.38
CA ASN A 212 -4.59 -13.25 -4.12
C ASN A 212 -3.18 -12.68 -4.37
N VAL A 213 -2.32 -12.65 -3.34
CA VAL A 213 -0.91 -12.27 -3.49
C VAL A 213 -0.15 -13.30 -4.35
N THR A 214 -0.41 -14.59 -4.18
CA THR A 214 0.19 -15.64 -5.03
C THR A 214 -0.20 -15.45 -6.50
N ARG A 215 -1.48 -15.14 -6.79
CA ARG A 215 -1.95 -14.83 -8.15
C ARG A 215 -1.35 -13.55 -8.70
N THR A 216 -1.11 -12.51 -7.89
CA THR A 216 -0.36 -11.31 -8.30
C THR A 216 1.01 -11.67 -8.86
N THR A 217 1.77 -12.46 -8.10
CA THR A 217 3.11 -12.91 -8.49
C THR A 217 3.08 -13.77 -9.76
N GLU A 218 2.12 -14.70 -9.87
CA GLU A 218 1.97 -15.56 -11.06
C GLU A 218 1.53 -14.80 -12.33
N GLN A 219 0.65 -13.81 -12.22
CA GLN A 219 0.18 -13.02 -13.36
C GLN A 219 1.29 -12.13 -13.93
N ILE A 220 2.17 -11.61 -13.08
CA ILE A 220 3.33 -10.80 -13.49
C ILE A 220 4.37 -11.68 -14.21
N VAL A 221 4.65 -12.90 -13.70
CA VAL A 221 5.54 -13.86 -14.38
C VAL A 221 5.01 -14.22 -15.78
N ARG A 222 3.69 -14.43 -15.93
CA ARG A 222 3.09 -14.69 -17.24
C ARG A 222 3.23 -13.52 -18.21
N VAL A 223 3.04 -12.29 -17.75
CA VAL A 223 3.22 -11.08 -18.58
C VAL A 223 4.69 -10.90 -19.00
N ILE A 224 5.64 -11.27 -18.14
CA ILE A 224 7.08 -11.21 -18.43
C ILE A 224 7.53 -12.30 -19.43
N GLN A 225 6.90 -13.49 -19.40
CA GLN A 225 7.22 -14.63 -20.28
C GLN A 225 6.55 -14.57 -21.66
N MET A 226 5.70 -13.58 -21.93
CA MET A 226 5.11 -13.34 -23.26
C MET A 226 6.02 -12.55 -24.20
N LYS A 227 7.35 -12.55 -23.97
CA LYS A 227 8.36 -12.02 -24.89
C LYS A 227 8.88 -13.10 -25.84
#